data_AF-A0A377XGI2-F1
#
_entry.id   AF-A0A377XGI2-F1
#
_cell.length_a   1.000
_cell.length_b   1.000
_cell.length_c   1.000
_cell.angle_alpha   90.00
_cell.angle_beta   90.00
_cell.angle_gamma   90.00
#
_symmetry.space_group_name_H-M   'P 1'
#
loop_
_entity.id
_entity.type
_entity.pdbx_description
1 polymer ?
#
loop_
_entity_poly.entity_id
_entity_poly.type
_entity_poly.pdbx_seq_one_letter_code
_entity_poly.pdbx_strand_id
1 'polypeptide(L)'
;MNAVRTIRRELKGEVPLIGFSGSPWTLATYMVEGGSSKAFTVIKKMMYAEPQALHALLDKLAKSVTLYLNAQIKAGAQSVMIFDTWGGVLTGRDYQQFSLYYMHKIVDGLLRENEGRRVP
;
A
#
# COMPACT_ATOMS: atom_id res chain seq x y z
N MET A 1 16.62 -0.37 6.15
CA MET A 1 15.35 -0.49 6.91
C MET A 1 15.65 -0.62 8.40
N ASN A 2 16.13 0.46 9.02
CA ASN A 2 16.77 0.39 10.35
C ASN A 2 15.75 0.35 11.50
N ALA A 3 14.67 1.14 11.41
CA ALA A 3 13.65 1.19 12.45
C ALA A 3 12.99 -0.18 12.69
N VAL A 4 12.56 -0.88 11.63
CA VAL A 4 11.96 -2.22 11.75
C VAL A 4 12.89 -3.22 12.43
N ARG A 5 14.18 -3.24 12.06
CA ARG A 5 15.17 -4.14 12.68
C ARG A 5 15.37 -3.83 14.16
N THR A 6 15.49 -2.55 14.51
CA THR A 6 15.63 -2.11 15.90
C THR A 6 14.41 -2.53 16.70
N ILE A 7 13.20 -2.18 16.25
CA ILE A 7 11.95 -2.53 16.96
C ILE A 7 11.83 -4.05 17.12
N ARG A 8 12.07 -4.82 16.04
CA ARG A 8 12.01 -6.29 16.08
C ARG A 8 12.94 -6.87 17.15
N ARG A 9 14.16 -6.35 17.25
CA ARG A 9 15.15 -6.77 18.27
C ARG A 9 14.68 -6.40 19.67
N GLU A 10 14.23 -5.15 19.87
CA GLU A 10 13.81 -4.66 21.19
C GLU A 10 12.52 -5.34 21.70
N LEU A 11 11.64 -5.80 20.80
CA LEU A 11 10.45 -6.58 21.18
C LEU A 11 10.77 -7.95 21.79
N LYS A 12 11.99 -8.48 21.62
CA LYS A 12 12.45 -9.77 22.18
C LYS A 12 11.49 -10.95 21.94
N GLY A 13 10.66 -10.87 20.90
CA GLY A 13 9.66 -11.88 20.57
C GLY A 13 8.39 -11.88 21.44
N GLU A 14 8.19 -10.88 22.31
CA GLU A 14 7.02 -10.81 23.21
C GLU A 14 5.71 -10.66 22.44
N VAL A 15 5.71 -9.89 21.35
CA VAL A 15 4.53 -9.69 20.48
C VAL A 15 4.92 -9.59 19.00
N PRO A 16 3.97 -9.83 18.07
CA PRO A 16 4.20 -9.64 16.65
C PRO A 16 4.46 -8.17 16.25
N LEU A 17 5.43 -7.93 15.36
CA LEU A 17 5.62 -6.61 14.73
C LEU A 17 4.81 -6.50 13.43
N ILE A 18 3.96 -5.48 13.32
CA ILE A 18 3.18 -5.19 12.10
C ILE A 18 3.91 -4.11 11.29
N GLY A 19 4.28 -4.43 10.05
CA GLY A 19 4.71 -3.46 9.05
C GLY A 19 3.51 -2.86 8.31
N PHE A 20 3.67 -1.72 7.65
CA PHE A 20 2.55 -1.13 6.92
C PHE A 20 2.95 -0.24 5.74
N SER A 21 1.98 0.03 4.87
CA SER A 21 2.04 1.04 3.82
C SER A 21 0.64 1.54 3.47
N GLY A 22 0.55 2.67 2.76
CA GLY A 22 -0.70 3.12 2.15
C GLY A 22 -1.02 2.33 0.87
N SER A 23 -2.30 2.22 0.52
CA SER A 23 -2.71 1.64 -0.77
C SER A 23 -2.26 2.54 -1.94
N PRO A 24 -2.11 1.99 -3.15
CA PRO A 24 -1.80 2.77 -4.34
C PRO A 24 -2.79 3.92 -4.58
N TRP A 25 -4.09 3.68 -4.39
CA TRP A 25 -5.11 4.72 -4.50
C TRP A 25 -4.91 5.82 -3.46
N THR A 26 -4.78 5.46 -2.18
CA THR A 26 -4.60 6.42 -1.08
C THR A 26 -3.32 7.25 -1.24
N LEU A 27 -2.22 6.65 -1.71
CA LEU A 27 -0.99 7.38 -1.99
C LEU A 27 -1.17 8.32 -3.19
N ALA A 28 -1.81 7.86 -4.26
CA ALA A 28 -2.10 8.68 -5.43
C ALA A 28 -2.95 9.90 -5.09
N THR A 29 -3.96 9.77 -4.20
CA THR A 29 -4.78 10.92 -3.77
C THR A 29 -3.91 12.00 -3.13
N TYR A 30 -2.96 11.65 -2.25
CA TYR A 30 -2.07 12.64 -1.65
C TYR A 30 -1.15 13.30 -2.69
N MET A 31 -0.61 12.51 -3.62
CA MET A 31 0.32 13.00 -4.64
C MET A 31 -0.36 13.95 -5.65
N VAL A 32 -1.58 13.62 -6.08
CA VAL A 32 -2.32 14.38 -7.11
C VAL A 32 -3.03 15.59 -6.51
N GLU A 33 -3.57 15.46 -5.30
CA GLU A 33 -4.23 16.59 -4.61
C GLU A 33 -3.20 17.55 -3.98
N GLY A 34 -1.94 17.13 -3.80
CA GLY A 34 -0.89 17.93 -3.16
C GLY A 34 -1.00 18.01 -1.64
N GLY A 35 -1.82 17.15 -1.01
CA GLY A 35 -2.06 17.16 0.43
C GLY A 35 -3.37 16.46 0.82
N SER A 36 -3.88 16.76 2.01
CA SER A 36 -5.19 16.31 2.44
C SER A 36 -6.30 17.02 1.65
N SER A 37 -7.25 16.27 1.11
CA SER A 37 -8.39 16.80 0.38
C SER A 37 -9.69 16.23 0.95
N LYS A 38 -10.75 17.05 0.99
CA LYS A 38 -12.09 16.59 1.41
C LYS A 38 -12.91 16.08 0.22
N ALA A 39 -12.66 16.63 -0.97
CA ALA A 39 -13.49 16.41 -2.15
C ALA A 39 -12.85 15.47 -3.18
N PHE A 40 -11.51 15.35 -3.17
CA PHE A 40 -10.75 14.51 -4.11
C PHE A 40 -11.04 14.85 -5.58
N THR A 41 -11.33 16.12 -5.86
CA THR A 41 -11.84 16.57 -7.16
C THR A 41 -10.79 16.45 -8.26
N VAL A 42 -9.51 16.68 -7.94
CA VAL A 42 -8.42 16.68 -8.92
C VAL A 42 -8.15 15.26 -9.39
N ILE A 43 -7.99 14.32 -8.46
CA ILE A 43 -7.75 12.92 -8.82
C ILE A 43 -8.99 12.27 -9.44
N LYS A 44 -10.19 12.61 -9.00
CA LYS A 44 -11.43 12.13 -9.65
C LYS A 44 -11.55 12.68 -11.07
N LYS A 45 -11.19 13.94 -11.31
CA LYS A 45 -11.12 14.49 -12.67
C LYS A 45 -10.10 13.74 -13.52
N MET A 46 -8.90 13.47 -13.00
CA MET A 46 -7.87 12.69 -13.69
C MET A 46 -8.36 11.28 -14.02
N MET A 47 -9.10 10.64 -13.10
CA MET A 47 -9.67 9.30 -13.30
C MET A 47 -10.62 9.25 -14.52
N TYR A 48 -11.41 10.30 -14.75
CA TYR A 48 -12.32 10.36 -15.90
C TYR A 48 -11.67 10.89 -17.18
N ALA A 49 -10.82 11.92 -17.05
CA ALA A 49 -10.24 12.61 -18.21
C ALA A 49 -8.99 11.91 -18.75
N GLU A 50 -8.17 11.32 -17.88
CA GLU A 50 -6.85 10.75 -18.20
C GLU A 50 -6.62 9.40 -17.50
N PRO A 51 -7.52 8.41 -17.68
CA PRO A 51 -7.47 7.14 -16.94
C PRO A 51 -6.17 6.36 -17.17
N GLN A 52 -5.57 6.43 -18.37
CA GLN A 52 -4.30 5.72 -18.63
C GLN A 52 -3.15 6.28 -17.78
N ALA A 53 -3.09 7.60 -17.61
CA ALA A 53 -2.08 8.25 -16.78
C ALA A 53 -2.26 7.87 -15.30
N LEU A 54 -3.50 7.84 -14.81
CA LEU A 54 -3.79 7.39 -13.45
C LEU A 54 -3.42 5.92 -13.25
N HIS A 55 -3.76 5.04 -14.21
CA HIS A 55 -3.36 3.64 -14.16
C HIS A 55 -1.84 3.45 -14.14
N ALA A 56 -1.08 4.26 -14.89
CA ALA A 56 0.38 4.23 -14.88
C ALA A 56 0.95 4.64 -13.52
N LEU A 57 0.38 5.67 -12.88
CA LEU A 57 0.76 6.08 -11.53
C LEU A 57 0.47 4.98 -10.50
N LEU A 58 -0.74 4.42 -10.53
CA LEU A 58 -1.16 3.36 -9.61
C LEU A 58 -0.30 2.09 -9.76
N ASP A 59 0.08 1.73 -10.99
CA ASP A 59 0.98 0.59 -11.24
C ASP A 59 2.39 0.83 -10.67
N LYS A 60 2.91 2.05 -10.85
CA LYS A 60 4.20 2.45 -10.25
C LYS A 60 4.15 2.40 -8.72
N LEU A 61 3.05 2.88 -8.13
CA LEU A 61 2.84 2.84 -6.68
C LEU A 61 2.70 1.40 -6.18
N ALA A 62 1.95 0.54 -6.86
CA ALA A 62 1.81 -0.87 -6.49
C ALA A 62 3.17 -1.59 -6.46
N LYS A 63 4.02 -1.37 -7.47
CA LYS A 63 5.40 -1.90 -7.50
C LYS A 63 6.24 -1.37 -6.32
N SER A 64 6.18 -0.07 -6.06
CA SER A 64 6.91 0.56 -4.95
C SER A 64 6.47 0.02 -3.58
N VAL A 65 5.15 -0.07 -3.34
CA VAL A 65 4.57 -0.60 -2.11
C VAL A 65 4.96 -2.06 -1.90
N THR A 66 4.91 -2.88 -2.96
CA THR A 66 5.33 -4.29 -2.90
C THR A 66 6.78 -4.42 -2.46
N LEU A 67 7.68 -3.66 -3.10
CA LEU A 67 9.11 -3.65 -2.74
C LEU A 67 9.32 -3.17 -1.30
N TYR A 68 8.60 -2.13 -0.88
CA TYR A 68 8.70 -1.55 0.45
C TYR A 68 8.22 -2.50 1.54
N LEU A 69 7.07 -3.14 1.36
CA LEU A 69 6.53 -4.12 2.30
C LEU A 69 7.41 -5.37 2.37
N ASN A 70 7.91 -5.87 1.24
CA ASN A 70 8.89 -6.96 1.23
C ASN A 70 10.18 -6.60 1.97
N ALA A 71 10.64 -5.35 1.86
CA ALA A 71 11.79 -4.88 2.64
C ALA A 71 11.50 -4.80 4.15
N GLN A 72 10.26 -4.49 4.56
CA GLN A 72 9.83 -4.57 5.95
C GLN A 72 9.79 -6.01 6.45
N ILE A 73 9.24 -6.93 5.66
CA ILE A 73 9.18 -8.36 5.97
C ILE A 73 10.59 -8.89 6.19
N LYS A 74 11.50 -8.69 5.23
CA LYS A 74 12.92 -9.07 5.34
C LYS A 74 13.64 -8.43 6.53
N ALA A 75 13.17 -7.28 7.00
CA ALA A 75 13.73 -6.58 8.14
C ALA A 75 13.16 -7.04 9.49
N GLY A 76 12.16 -7.94 9.49
CA GLY A 76 11.61 -8.55 10.70
C GLY A 76 10.12 -8.30 10.94
N ALA A 77 9.42 -7.58 10.07
CA ALA A 77 7.96 -7.46 10.16
C ALA A 77 7.31 -8.85 10.05
N GLN A 78 6.30 -9.10 10.88
CA GLN A 78 5.68 -10.42 11.02
C GLN A 78 4.31 -10.53 10.40
N SER A 79 3.64 -9.42 10.21
CA SER A 79 2.48 -9.23 9.36
C SER A 79 2.61 -7.86 8.70
N VAL A 80 1.90 -7.64 7.60
CA VAL A 80 1.84 -6.32 6.95
C VAL A 80 0.42 -5.86 6.72
N MET A 81 0.21 -4.56 6.87
CA MET A 81 -1.09 -3.91 6.68
C MET A 81 -1.03 -2.89 5.53
N ILE A 82 -2.04 -2.91 4.68
CA ILE A 82 -2.24 -1.90 3.64
C ILE A 82 -3.39 -1.00 4.07
N PHE A 83 -3.11 0.29 4.26
CA PHE A 83 -4.11 1.29 4.59
C PHE A 83 -4.72 1.85 3.30
N ASP A 84 -5.91 1.39 2.94
CA ASP A 84 -6.71 1.98 1.87
C ASP A 84 -7.70 3.03 2.40
N THR A 85 -7.16 4.01 3.12
CA THR A 85 -7.92 5.05 3.84
C THR A 85 -8.95 5.75 2.95
N TRP A 86 -8.60 6.02 1.70
CA TRP A 86 -9.45 6.75 0.77
C TRP A 86 -10.19 5.87 -0.24
N GLY A 87 -10.10 4.54 -0.14
CA GLY A 87 -10.84 3.63 -1.03
C GLY A 87 -12.35 3.85 -0.97
N GLY A 88 -12.88 4.21 0.21
CA GLY A 88 -14.31 4.45 0.43
C GLY A 88 -14.90 5.69 -0.27
N VAL A 89 -14.08 6.53 -0.91
CA VAL A 89 -14.56 7.72 -1.65
C VAL A 89 -14.93 7.42 -3.11
N LEU A 90 -14.64 6.20 -3.56
CA LEU A 90 -14.91 5.70 -4.91
C LEU A 90 -16.28 5.01 -4.98
N THR A 91 -16.87 4.96 -6.17
CA THR A 91 -18.02 4.08 -6.42
C THR A 91 -17.56 2.62 -6.40
N GLY A 92 -18.48 1.65 -6.25
CA GLY A 92 -18.11 0.23 -6.24
C GLY A 92 -17.34 -0.23 -7.49
N ARG A 93 -17.73 0.28 -8.66
CA ARG A 93 -17.03 0.00 -9.93
C ARG A 93 -15.63 0.61 -9.94
N ASP A 94 -15.53 1.88 -9.58
CA ASP A 94 -14.24 2.59 -9.65
C ASP A 94 -13.27 2.07 -8.58
N TYR A 95 -13.79 1.63 -7.43
CA TYR A 95 -13.01 0.96 -6.39
C TYR A 95 -12.34 -0.32 -6.92
N GLN A 96 -13.10 -1.16 -7.64
CA GLN A 96 -12.55 -2.37 -8.24
C GLN A 96 -11.40 -2.06 -9.20
N GLN A 97 -11.57 -1.04 -10.06
CA GLN A 97 -10.62 -0.70 -11.11
C GLN A 97 -9.38 0.07 -10.61
N PHE A 98 -9.56 1.03 -9.70
CA PHE A 98 -8.50 1.97 -9.31
C PHE A 98 -7.91 1.72 -7.93
N SER A 99 -8.55 0.90 -7.07
CA SER A 99 -7.97 0.49 -5.78
C SER A 99 -7.72 -1.01 -5.71
N LEU A 100 -8.79 -1.82 -5.73
CA LEU A 100 -8.72 -3.26 -5.43
C LEU A 100 -7.80 -4.03 -6.37
N TYR A 101 -7.87 -3.76 -7.69
CA TYR A 101 -6.97 -4.37 -8.68
C TYR A 101 -5.49 -4.23 -8.29
N TYR A 102 -5.09 -3.05 -7.80
CA TYR A 102 -3.70 -2.79 -7.42
C TYR A 102 -3.34 -3.36 -6.06
N MET A 103 -4.29 -3.48 -5.14
CA MET A 103 -4.09 -4.22 -3.89
C MET A 103 -3.85 -5.71 -4.16
N HIS A 104 -4.59 -6.32 -5.09
CA HIS A 104 -4.31 -7.70 -5.52
C HIS A 104 -2.89 -7.85 -6.07
N LYS A 105 -2.46 -6.95 -6.97
CA LYS A 105 -1.07 -6.96 -7.48
C LYS A 105 -0.02 -6.90 -6.38
N ILE A 106 -0.25 -6.10 -5.33
CA ILE A 106 0.66 -6.05 -4.18
C ILE A 106 0.67 -7.39 -3.47
N VAL A 107 -0.51 -7.88 -3.08
CA VAL A 107 -0.70 -9.13 -2.33
C VAL A 107 -0.07 -10.33 -3.06
N ASP A 108 -0.17 -10.40 -4.38
CA ASP A 108 0.45 -11.44 -5.20
C ASP A 108 1.99 -11.35 -5.22
N GLY A 109 2.55 -10.15 -5.06
CA GLY A 109 3.99 -9.89 -5.03
C GLY A 109 4.64 -9.93 -3.64
N LEU A 110 3.87 -10.15 -2.57
CA LEU A 110 4.40 -10.18 -1.20
C LEU A 110 5.04 -11.53 -0.86
N LEU A 111 6.15 -11.48 -0.14
CA LEU A 111 6.75 -12.65 0.50
C LEU A 111 5.77 -13.23 1.52
N ARG A 112 5.48 -14.53 1.38
CA ARG A 112 4.57 -15.25 2.27
C ARG A 112 5.26 -15.99 3.40
N GLU A 113 6.59 -16.02 3.37
CA GLU A 113 7.43 -16.62 4.39
C GLU A 113 8.71 -15.79 4.58
N ASN A 114 9.19 -15.72 5.81
CA ASN A 114 10.49 -15.13 6.15
C ASN A 114 10.97 -15.75 7.46
N GLU A 115 12.26 -16.10 7.58
CA GLU A 115 12.82 -16.72 8.82
C GLU A 115 12.08 -17.99 9.27
N GLY A 116 11.65 -18.84 8.32
CA GLY A 116 10.98 -20.12 8.62
C GLY A 116 9.54 -20.00 9.14
N ARG A 117 8.94 -18.81 9.07
CA ARG A 117 7.56 -18.55 9.50
C ARG A 117 6.74 -17.94 8.38
N ARG A 118 5.43 -18.26 8.37
CA ARG A 118 4.45 -17.63 7.47
C ARG A 118 4.26 -16.16 7.84
N VAL A 119 4.12 -15.32 6.82
CA VAL A 119 3.71 -13.92 6.92
C VAL A 119 2.27 -13.83 6.38
N PRO A 120 1.27 -13.61 7.26
CA PRO A 120 -0.12 -13.46 6.84
C PRO A 120 -0.32 -12.17 6.05
#